data_AF-A0A6P8C2Y3-F1
#
_entry.id   AF-A0A6P8C2Y3-F1
#
_cell.length_a   1.000
_cell.length_b   1.000
_cell.length_c   1.000
_cell.angle_alpha   90.00
_cell.angle_beta   90.00
_cell.angle_gamma   90.00
#
_symmetry.space_group_name_H-M   'P 1'
#
loop_
_entity.id
_entity.type
_entity.pdbx_description
1 polymer ?
#
loop_
_entity_poly.entity_id
_entity_poly.type
_entity_poly.pdbx_seq_one_letter_code
_entity_poly.pdbx_strand_id
1 'polypeptide(L)'
;MESSIYGFPVPVNFNIALPDGTKRTGTVDFAAYARGSCQNLILHKFKMSPKNVGQVEFRIYEVVTGQWKGGLVIRAVSLMPIADNCIGSHRQQGERMEDQKMEKGNWSRKQKSQNNHPQSWAILTRADAVEGSSADGLHARLEEGVLLDRKTKKYMIDAASNKNMFMVLARGFAIAWGNDTRYWTWKPDKRNREEELARLKAVCWLDIAGNLQTIDLSPETEYEIVLHVKIGRRSFGFFIPINFKITLADGTQWEDSVDLSAYAKGSWHDIALHKFKTPSNNAGEVEFRIYEHSGHWKGGLVLRGVSFKPK
;
A
#
# COMPACT_ATOMS: atom_id res chain seq x y z
N MET A 1 -4.19 21.02 -36.01
CA MET A 1 -5.33 21.62 -35.27
C MET A 1 -5.58 20.76 -34.04
N GLU A 2 -4.93 21.09 -32.94
CA GLU A 2 -5.07 20.38 -31.66
C GLU A 2 -6.40 20.76 -30.99
N SER A 3 -7.30 19.80 -30.86
CA SER A 3 -8.53 19.95 -30.07
C SER A 3 -8.27 19.60 -28.60
N SER A 4 -7.69 20.53 -27.83
CA SER A 4 -7.54 20.40 -26.37
C SER A 4 -8.65 21.15 -25.61
N ILE A 5 -9.90 20.73 -25.81
CA ILE A 5 -11.08 21.38 -25.18
C ILE A 5 -11.42 20.80 -23.79
N TYR A 6 -10.62 19.89 -23.24
CA TYR A 6 -10.86 19.34 -21.89
C TYR A 6 -10.02 20.07 -20.84
N GLY A 7 -10.47 21.26 -20.42
CA GLY A 7 -10.02 21.88 -19.16
C GLY A 7 -10.83 21.35 -17.97
N PHE A 8 -10.32 21.49 -16.74
CA PHE A 8 -11.08 21.29 -15.50
C PHE A 8 -12.03 22.47 -15.31
N PRO A 9 -13.32 22.42 -15.68
CA PRO A 9 -14.20 23.59 -15.59
C PRO A 9 -14.89 23.65 -14.23
N VAL A 10 -14.76 22.59 -13.43
CA VAL A 10 -15.54 22.36 -12.23
C VAL A 10 -14.59 21.96 -11.10
N PRO A 11 -14.63 22.67 -9.98
CA PRO A 11 -13.84 22.35 -8.80
C PRO A 11 -14.04 20.90 -8.31
N VAL A 12 -13.04 20.35 -7.63
CA VAL A 12 -13.03 18.97 -7.12
C VAL A 12 -13.18 18.99 -5.60
N ASN A 13 -14.10 18.19 -5.06
CA ASN A 13 -14.34 18.16 -3.61
C ASN A 13 -13.37 17.21 -2.92
N PHE A 14 -13.04 17.54 -1.67
CA PHE A 14 -12.32 16.65 -0.78
C PHE A 14 -12.99 16.57 0.60
N ASN A 15 -12.69 15.49 1.30
CA ASN A 15 -13.03 15.28 2.70
C ASN A 15 -11.84 14.66 3.43
N ILE A 16 -11.49 15.22 4.57
CA ILE A 16 -10.51 14.69 5.52
C ILE A 16 -11.25 14.41 6.82
N ALA A 17 -11.20 13.19 7.32
CA ALA A 17 -11.76 12.81 8.60
C ALA A 17 -10.65 12.35 9.55
N LEU A 18 -10.64 12.93 10.75
CA LEU A 18 -9.74 12.56 11.84
C LEU A 18 -10.39 11.48 12.73
N PRO A 19 -9.59 10.68 13.47
CA PRO A 19 -10.10 9.64 14.37
C PRO A 19 -11.06 10.14 15.45
N ASP A 20 -10.94 11.41 15.86
CA ASP A 20 -11.83 12.04 16.84
C ASP A 20 -13.23 12.40 16.29
N GLY A 21 -13.49 12.08 15.02
CA GLY A 21 -14.74 12.39 14.32
C GLY A 21 -14.75 13.77 13.66
N THR A 22 -13.71 14.58 13.83
CA THR A 22 -13.57 15.88 13.15
C THR A 22 -13.48 15.67 11.65
N LYS A 23 -14.25 16.45 10.88
CA LYS A 23 -14.25 16.40 9.42
C LYS A 23 -13.95 17.77 8.83
N ARG A 24 -13.08 17.78 7.82
CA ARG A 24 -12.83 18.93 6.96
C ARG A 24 -13.22 18.59 5.53
N THR A 25 -14.27 19.22 5.05
CA THR A 25 -14.61 19.24 3.63
C THR A 25 -14.13 20.54 2.99
N GLY A 26 -13.86 20.48 1.69
CA GLY A 26 -13.50 21.65 0.90
C GLY A 26 -13.49 21.32 -0.58
N THR A 27 -13.14 22.32 -1.37
CA THR A 27 -13.14 22.21 -2.82
C THR A 27 -11.88 22.86 -3.38
N VAL A 28 -11.24 22.22 -4.35
CA VAL A 28 -10.06 22.73 -5.05
C VAL A 28 -10.45 23.05 -6.49
N ASP A 29 -10.25 24.29 -6.89
CA ASP A 29 -10.41 24.70 -8.29
C ASP A 29 -9.10 24.47 -9.05
N PHE A 30 -9.03 23.37 -9.80
CA PHE A 30 -7.84 23.05 -10.58
C PHE A 30 -7.67 23.95 -11.82
N ALA A 31 -8.70 24.72 -12.21
CA ALA A 31 -8.57 25.70 -13.30
C ALA A 31 -7.58 26.82 -12.95
N ALA A 32 -7.38 27.09 -11.66
CA ALA A 32 -6.47 28.12 -11.17
C ALA A 32 -4.97 27.75 -11.29
N TYR A 33 -4.64 26.51 -11.67
CA TYR A 33 -3.26 26.02 -11.71
C TYR A 33 -2.79 25.78 -13.14
N ALA A 34 -1.52 26.09 -13.41
CA ALA A 34 -0.92 25.90 -14.72
C ALA A 34 -0.90 24.42 -15.11
N ARG A 35 -1.41 24.11 -16.32
CA ARG A 35 -1.39 22.75 -16.88
C ARG A 35 0.04 22.23 -16.98
N GLY A 36 0.24 20.94 -16.66
CA GLY A 36 1.56 20.30 -16.69
C GLY A 36 2.47 20.62 -15.50
N SER A 37 2.06 21.49 -14.58
CA SER A 37 2.81 21.77 -13.35
C SER A 37 2.40 20.82 -12.21
N CYS A 38 3.38 20.29 -11.49
CA CYS A 38 3.13 19.58 -10.23
C CYS A 38 3.01 20.61 -9.10
N GLN A 39 1.93 20.56 -8.33
CA GLN A 39 1.63 21.53 -7.27
C GLN A 39 1.38 20.81 -5.95
N ASN A 40 1.99 21.31 -4.87
CA ASN A 40 1.70 20.85 -3.51
C ASN A 40 0.55 21.66 -2.93
N LEU A 41 -0.56 20.99 -2.61
CA LEU A 41 -1.76 21.62 -2.07
C LEU A 41 -1.93 21.29 -0.59
N ILE A 42 -2.01 22.32 0.25
CA ILE A 42 -2.30 22.15 1.67
C ILE A 42 -3.83 22.13 1.85
N LEU A 43 -4.38 20.93 2.05
CA LEU A 43 -5.83 20.74 2.16
C LEU A 43 -6.36 20.96 3.59
N HIS A 44 -5.55 20.68 4.60
CA HIS A 44 -5.91 20.89 6.01
C HIS A 44 -4.68 21.06 6.90
N LYS A 45 -4.87 21.73 8.04
CA LYS A 45 -3.91 21.84 9.15
C LYS A 45 -4.67 21.51 10.44
N PHE A 46 -4.14 20.60 11.24
CA PHE A 46 -4.71 20.22 12.53
C PHE A 46 -3.60 19.97 13.56
N LYS A 47 -3.95 20.06 14.84
CA LYS A 47 -3.03 19.76 15.95
C LYS A 47 -3.25 18.32 16.41
N MET A 48 -2.15 17.61 16.65
CA MET A 48 -2.20 16.29 17.27
C MET A 48 -2.67 16.40 18.73
N SER A 49 -3.50 15.47 19.15
CA SER A 49 -3.93 15.28 20.53
C SER A 49 -4.17 13.79 20.79
N PRO A 50 -4.20 13.35 22.06
CA PRO A 50 -4.54 11.95 22.38
C PRO A 50 -5.87 11.48 21.78
N LYS A 51 -6.80 12.40 21.47
CA LYS A 51 -8.12 12.08 20.93
C LYS A 51 -8.11 11.75 19.43
N ASN A 52 -7.08 12.18 18.69
CA ASN A 52 -6.98 11.97 17.24
C ASN A 52 -5.80 11.07 16.83
N VAL A 53 -5.34 10.21 17.76
CA VAL A 53 -4.40 9.13 17.45
C VAL A 53 -5.16 8.02 16.71
N GLY A 54 -4.74 7.72 15.48
CA GLY A 54 -5.35 6.67 14.67
C GLY A 54 -5.26 6.94 13.17
N GLN A 55 -6.12 6.26 12.42
CA GLN A 55 -6.16 6.35 10.97
C GLN A 55 -6.87 7.63 10.50
N VAL A 56 -6.16 8.46 9.72
CA VAL A 56 -6.76 9.60 9.01
C VAL A 56 -7.37 9.10 7.71
N GLU A 57 -8.63 9.46 7.43
CA GLU A 57 -9.28 9.15 6.18
C GLU A 57 -9.25 10.35 5.24
N PHE A 58 -8.82 10.12 4.00
CA PHE A 58 -8.81 11.12 2.94
C PHE A 58 -9.66 10.65 1.76
N ARG A 59 -10.51 11.54 1.26
CA ARG A 59 -11.32 11.30 0.06
C ARG A 59 -11.25 12.50 -0.86
N ILE A 60 -11.04 12.24 -2.15
CA ILE A 60 -11.30 13.19 -3.23
C ILE A 60 -12.47 12.61 -4.02
N TYR A 61 -13.49 13.43 -4.26
CA TYR A 61 -14.70 12.97 -4.93
C TYR A 61 -15.37 14.11 -5.70
N GLU A 62 -16.21 13.73 -6.65
CA GLU A 62 -17.13 14.62 -7.32
C GLU A 62 -18.57 14.25 -6.92
N VAL A 63 -19.42 15.26 -6.73
CA VAL A 63 -20.87 15.04 -6.63
C VAL A 63 -21.39 15.08 -8.06
N VAL A 64 -21.96 13.96 -8.51
CA VAL A 64 -22.21 13.64 -9.93
C VAL A 64 -22.92 14.77 -10.69
N THR A 65 -22.18 15.49 -11.53
CA THR A 65 -22.74 16.48 -12.49
C THR A 65 -22.85 15.93 -13.92
N GLY A 66 -22.40 14.69 -14.15
CA GLY A 66 -22.38 14.08 -15.49
C GLY A 66 -21.25 14.59 -16.40
N GLN A 67 -20.37 15.47 -15.91
CA GLN A 67 -19.20 15.96 -16.64
C GLN A 67 -17.98 15.10 -16.36
N TRP A 68 -17.36 14.55 -17.42
CA TRP A 68 -16.12 13.79 -17.30
C TRP A 68 -14.93 14.73 -17.08
N LYS A 69 -14.11 14.45 -16.06
CA LYS A 69 -12.85 15.15 -15.77
C LYS A 69 -11.67 14.19 -16.03
N GLY A 70 -10.82 14.52 -17.00
CA GLY A 70 -9.60 13.77 -17.32
C GLY A 70 -8.35 14.60 -17.06
N GLY A 71 -7.20 13.94 -16.83
CA GLY A 71 -5.88 14.59 -16.75
C GLY A 71 -5.41 15.03 -15.36
N LEU A 72 -6.15 14.75 -14.28
CA LEU A 72 -5.70 15.00 -12.92
C LEU A 72 -4.79 13.85 -12.49
N VAL A 73 -3.52 14.16 -12.22
CA VAL A 73 -2.57 13.19 -11.67
C VAL A 73 -2.32 13.55 -10.21
N ILE A 74 -2.83 12.71 -9.31
CA ILE A 74 -2.49 12.80 -7.88
C ILE A 74 -1.25 11.94 -7.65
N ARG A 75 -0.16 12.59 -7.22
CA ARG A 75 1.11 11.90 -6.96
C ARG A 75 1.10 11.17 -5.62
N ALA A 76 0.78 11.89 -4.55
CA ALA A 76 0.76 11.37 -3.18
C ALA A 76 -0.10 12.27 -2.29
N VAL A 77 -0.43 11.77 -1.10
CA VAL A 77 -0.99 12.56 0.01
C VAL A 77 -0.03 12.40 1.18
N SER A 78 0.50 13.52 1.68
CA SER A 78 1.50 13.51 2.75
C SER A 78 0.96 14.20 3.99
N LEU A 79 1.18 13.58 5.16
CA LEU A 79 1.00 14.21 6.47
C LEU A 79 2.37 14.67 6.95
N MET A 80 2.58 15.98 7.00
CA MET A 80 3.87 16.58 7.37
C MET A 80 3.73 17.43 8.63
N PRO A 81 4.66 17.33 9.60
CA PRO A 81 4.72 18.29 10.70
C PRO A 81 5.03 19.69 10.13
N ILE A 82 4.33 20.70 10.65
CA ILE A 82 4.62 22.10 10.33
C ILE A 82 5.68 22.55 11.34
N ALA A 83 6.89 22.86 10.88
CA ALA A 83 7.92 23.38 11.75
C ALA A 83 7.50 24.74 12.31
N ASP A 84 7.36 24.84 13.64
CA ASP A 84 7.27 26.12 14.32
C ASP A 84 8.66 26.76 14.28
N ASN A 85 8.81 27.88 13.58
CA ASN A 85 10.01 28.70 13.64
C ASN A 85 10.12 29.30 15.05
N CYS A 86 10.77 28.60 15.97
CA CYS A 86 11.17 29.15 17.26
C CYS A 86 12.55 29.81 17.13
N ILE A 87 12.56 31.09 16.77
CA ILE A 87 13.61 32.03 17.15
C ILE A 87 13.42 32.31 18.64
N GLY A 88 14.41 31.96 19.46
CA GLY A 88 14.38 32.21 20.90
C GLY A 88 15.57 31.59 21.60
N SER A 89 16.65 32.37 21.68
CA SER A 89 17.84 32.11 22.48
C SER A 89 17.48 31.78 23.93
N HIS A 90 17.92 30.61 24.42
CA HIS A 90 18.38 30.51 25.80
C HIS A 90 19.58 29.54 25.89
N ARG A 91 20.61 30.10 26.52
CA ARG A 91 21.93 29.57 26.83
C ARG A 91 21.89 29.09 28.28
N GLN A 92 22.33 27.86 28.56
CA GLN A 92 23.12 27.41 29.73
C GLN A 92 23.26 25.88 29.66
N GLN A 93 24.51 25.40 29.53
CA GLN A 93 25.27 24.69 30.57
C GLN A 93 24.61 23.34 30.92
N GLY A 94 25.21 22.18 30.65
CA GLY A 94 26.62 21.84 30.82
C GLY A 94 26.72 20.95 32.05
N GLU A 95 26.36 19.67 31.92
CA GLU A 95 26.71 18.65 32.90
C GLU A 95 27.22 17.40 32.19
N ARG A 96 28.40 16.99 32.66
CA ARG A 96 29.22 15.85 32.29
C ARG A 96 28.98 14.82 33.39
N MET A 97 28.52 13.62 33.04
CA MET A 97 28.58 12.42 33.89
C MET A 97 29.07 11.30 32.96
N GLU A 98 30.36 11.01 32.98
CA GLU A 98 31.05 10.03 33.82
C GLU A 98 30.82 8.58 33.34
N ASP A 99 31.88 8.07 32.74
CA ASP A 99 32.09 6.70 32.31
C ASP A 99 32.01 5.74 33.50
N GLN A 100 31.02 4.85 33.50
CA GLN A 100 31.06 3.63 34.31
C GLN A 100 31.47 2.45 33.43
N LYS A 101 32.69 1.95 33.71
CA LYS A 101 33.20 0.66 33.26
C LYS A 101 32.26 -0.45 33.74
N MET A 102 31.70 -1.23 32.81
CA MET A 102 31.15 -2.55 33.13
C MET A 102 32.24 -3.62 33.05
N GLU A 103 32.32 -4.41 34.11
CA GLU A 103 33.22 -5.54 34.28
C GLU A 103 32.95 -6.67 33.28
N LYS A 104 34.02 -7.31 32.82
CA LYS A 104 33.99 -8.51 31.99
C LYS A 104 33.55 -9.72 32.83
N GLY A 105 32.24 -9.99 32.82
CA GLY A 105 31.65 -11.24 33.31
C GLY A 105 31.60 -12.31 32.21
N ASN A 106 32.44 -13.33 32.33
CA ASN A 106 32.45 -14.50 31.46
C ASN A 106 31.29 -15.44 31.80
N TRP A 107 30.29 -15.59 30.92
CA TRP A 107 29.21 -16.59 31.05
C TRP A 107 29.11 -17.43 29.78
N SER A 108 29.90 -18.51 29.74
CA SER A 108 29.63 -19.65 28.88
C SER A 108 28.54 -20.53 29.51
N ARG A 109 27.31 -20.47 28.99
CA ARG A 109 26.33 -21.53 29.23
C ARG A 109 25.42 -21.70 28.02
N LYS A 110 25.53 -22.88 27.38
CA LYS A 110 24.71 -23.35 26.25
C LYS A 110 23.22 -23.13 26.53
N GLN A 111 22.58 -22.20 25.84
CA GLN A 111 21.14 -22.24 25.56
C GLN A 111 20.96 -22.62 24.09
N LYS A 112 20.34 -23.77 23.86
CA LYS A 112 19.86 -24.19 22.55
C LYS A 112 18.74 -23.23 22.11
N SER A 113 19.02 -22.47 21.06
CA SER A 113 18.11 -21.97 20.02
C SER A 113 16.61 -21.99 20.36
N GLN A 114 16.13 -20.89 20.91
CA GLN A 114 14.75 -20.43 20.71
C GLN A 114 14.88 -19.05 20.04
N ASN A 115 14.98 -19.05 18.71
CA ASN A 115 14.97 -17.84 17.89
C ASN A 115 13.57 -17.23 17.87
N ASN A 116 13.15 -16.63 18.98
CA ASN A 116 12.01 -15.73 18.98
C ASN A 116 12.46 -14.38 18.41
N HIS A 117 12.14 -14.14 17.14
CA HIS A 117 12.48 -12.88 16.46
C HIS A 117 11.54 -11.75 16.94
N PRO A 118 12.04 -10.63 17.48
CA PRO A 118 11.22 -9.54 18.04
C PRO A 118 10.27 -8.87 17.03
N GLN A 119 10.61 -8.86 15.74
CA GLN A 119 9.78 -8.21 14.72
C GLN A 119 8.50 -8.99 14.39
N SER A 120 8.55 -10.33 14.42
CA SER A 120 7.38 -11.18 14.14
C SER A 120 6.30 -10.97 15.20
N TRP A 121 6.70 -10.80 16.47
CA TRP A 121 5.77 -10.52 17.56
C TRP A 121 5.07 -9.16 17.41
N ALA A 122 5.80 -8.11 17.03
CA ALA A 122 5.23 -6.78 16.78
C ALA A 122 4.30 -6.73 15.54
N ILE A 123 4.46 -7.64 14.59
CA ILE A 123 3.52 -7.81 13.48
C ILE A 123 2.26 -8.54 13.97
N LEU A 124 2.42 -9.59 14.78
CA LEU A 124 1.31 -10.39 15.28
C LEU A 124 0.38 -9.62 16.23
N THR A 125 0.84 -8.57 16.90
CA THR A 125 -0.04 -7.68 17.69
C THR A 125 -1.04 -6.90 16.82
N ARG A 126 -0.84 -6.84 15.49
CA ARG A 126 -1.77 -6.24 14.51
C ARG A 126 -2.72 -7.25 13.87
N ALA A 127 -2.70 -8.51 14.31
CA ALA A 127 -3.56 -9.55 13.76
C ALA A 127 -5.03 -9.24 13.99
N ASP A 128 -5.84 -9.39 12.94
CA ASP A 128 -7.29 -9.38 13.11
C ASP A 128 -7.66 -10.62 13.93
N ALA A 129 -8.31 -10.39 15.09
CA ALA A 129 -8.46 -11.34 16.20
C ALA A 129 -8.55 -12.82 15.78
N VAL A 130 -7.56 -13.61 16.22
CA VAL A 130 -7.67 -15.07 16.25
C VAL A 130 -7.83 -15.46 17.72
N GLU A 131 -9.05 -15.82 18.11
CA GLU A 131 -9.32 -16.32 19.46
C GLU A 131 -8.46 -17.56 19.74
N GLY A 132 -7.74 -17.51 20.87
CA GLY A 132 -7.10 -18.66 21.51
C GLY A 132 -5.89 -19.26 20.78
N SER A 133 -4.78 -19.40 21.49
CA SER A 133 -3.99 -20.66 21.58
C SER A 133 -2.52 -20.40 21.92
N SER A 134 -1.95 -21.38 22.62
CA SER A 134 -0.57 -21.56 23.02
C SER A 134 0.45 -21.42 21.89
N ALA A 135 1.73 -21.31 22.27
CA ALA A 135 2.88 -21.23 21.35
C ALA A 135 3.02 -22.43 20.39
N ASP A 136 2.32 -23.53 20.66
CA ASP A 136 2.33 -24.72 19.80
C ASP A 136 1.57 -24.45 18.50
N GLY A 137 2.25 -24.64 17.36
CA GLY A 137 1.67 -24.48 16.02
C GLY A 137 1.73 -23.07 15.43
N LEU A 138 2.43 -22.12 16.08
CA LEU A 138 2.59 -20.76 15.56
C LEU A 138 3.27 -20.73 14.18
N HIS A 139 4.30 -21.55 13.96
CA HIS A 139 5.01 -21.61 12.67
C HIS A 139 4.08 -22.05 11.52
N ALA A 140 3.32 -23.12 11.69
CA ALA A 140 2.38 -23.60 10.68
C ALA A 140 1.31 -22.54 10.34
N ARG A 141 0.83 -21.80 11.34
CA ARG A 141 -0.10 -20.68 11.14
C ARG A 141 0.53 -19.51 10.38
N LEU A 142 1.80 -19.21 10.65
CA LEU A 142 2.54 -18.16 9.97
C LEU A 142 2.90 -18.57 8.53
N GLU A 143 3.04 -19.86 8.25
CA GLU A 143 3.17 -20.38 6.88
C GLU A 143 1.85 -20.29 6.10
N GLU A 144 0.71 -20.60 6.73
CA GLU A 144 -0.63 -20.43 6.14
C GLU A 144 -0.99 -18.94 5.93
N GLY A 145 -0.52 -18.12 6.87
CA GLY A 145 -0.57 -16.66 6.87
C GLY A 145 -1.72 -16.07 7.68
N VAL A 146 -1.40 -14.97 8.36
CA VAL A 146 -2.30 -14.24 9.27
C VAL A 146 -2.82 -12.98 8.61
N LEU A 147 -4.12 -12.74 8.70
CA LEU A 147 -4.75 -11.52 8.18
C LEU A 147 -4.51 -10.35 9.13
N LEU A 148 -4.17 -9.20 8.55
CA LEU A 148 -3.89 -7.95 9.26
C LEU A 148 -4.70 -6.79 8.67
N ASP A 149 -4.76 -5.70 9.43
CA ASP A 149 -5.29 -4.41 9.00
C ASP A 149 -6.70 -4.52 8.40
N ARG A 150 -7.66 -5.10 9.14
CA ARG A 150 -9.03 -5.34 8.66
C ARG A 150 -9.07 -6.17 7.37
N LYS A 151 -8.25 -7.22 7.31
CA LYS A 151 -8.16 -8.18 6.21
C LYS A 151 -7.71 -7.54 4.88
N THR A 152 -6.96 -6.46 4.96
CA THR A 152 -6.37 -5.78 3.78
C THR A 152 -4.95 -6.25 3.49
N LYS A 153 -4.29 -6.85 4.48
CA LYS A 153 -2.95 -7.43 4.34
C LYS A 153 -2.93 -8.85 4.88
N LYS A 154 -1.97 -9.63 4.41
CA LYS A 154 -1.67 -10.97 4.91
C LYS A 154 -0.18 -11.08 5.19
N TYR A 155 0.16 -11.41 6.43
CA TYR A 155 1.52 -11.69 6.86
C TYR A 155 1.79 -13.18 6.84
N MET A 156 2.95 -13.57 6.31
CA MET A 156 3.43 -14.93 6.27
C MET A 156 4.93 -14.96 6.61
N ILE A 157 5.45 -16.13 6.94
CA ILE A 157 6.89 -16.37 7.01
C ILE A 157 7.30 -17.28 5.86
N ASP A 158 8.41 -16.96 5.20
CA ASP A 158 9.04 -17.87 4.27
C ASP A 158 9.71 -19.02 5.04
N ALA A 159 9.28 -20.27 4.79
CA ALA A 159 9.72 -21.43 5.55
C ALA A 159 11.23 -21.71 5.42
N ALA A 160 11.85 -21.34 4.29
CA ALA A 160 13.26 -21.63 4.04
C ALA A 160 14.19 -20.59 4.69
N SER A 161 13.88 -19.31 4.53
CA SER A 161 14.73 -18.20 5.00
C SER A 161 14.30 -17.65 6.38
N ASN A 162 13.12 -18.05 6.87
CA ASN A 162 12.48 -17.49 8.05
C ASN A 162 12.31 -15.95 7.99
N LYS A 163 12.27 -15.40 6.78
CA LYS A 163 12.07 -13.97 6.52
C LYS A 163 10.58 -13.65 6.38
N ASN A 164 10.24 -12.39 6.63
CA ASN A 164 8.88 -11.91 6.50
C ASN A 164 8.43 -11.93 5.04
N MET A 165 7.24 -12.45 4.79
CA MET A 165 6.53 -12.36 3.53
C MET A 165 5.23 -11.60 3.75
N PHE A 166 4.92 -10.65 2.87
CA PHE A 166 3.70 -9.85 2.98
C PHE A 166 2.91 -9.91 1.69
N MET A 167 1.59 -9.84 1.80
CA MET A 167 0.69 -9.64 0.68
C MET A 167 -0.27 -8.51 0.99
N VAL A 168 -0.33 -7.53 0.09
CA VAL A 168 -1.45 -6.56 0.06
C VAL A 168 -2.57 -7.26 -0.70
N LEU A 169 -3.67 -7.56 -0.01
CA LEU A 169 -4.84 -8.23 -0.57
C LEU A 169 -5.60 -7.26 -1.47
N ALA A 170 -6.46 -7.79 -2.36
CA ALA A 170 -7.24 -6.96 -3.28
C ALA A 170 -8.08 -5.90 -2.56
N ARG A 171 -8.51 -6.17 -1.32
CA ARG A 171 -9.20 -5.22 -0.46
C ARG A 171 -8.33 -4.08 0.07
N GLY A 172 -7.02 -4.29 0.16
CA GLY A 172 -6.05 -3.26 0.47
C GLY A 172 -5.68 -2.36 -0.71
N PHE A 173 -6.19 -2.64 -1.91
CA PHE A 173 -5.91 -1.81 -3.08
C PHE A 173 -6.83 -0.58 -3.14
N ALA A 174 -6.25 0.53 -3.58
CA ALA A 174 -7.00 1.65 -4.14
C ALA A 174 -7.32 1.36 -5.61
N ILE A 175 -8.55 0.92 -5.89
CA ILE A 175 -9.00 0.56 -7.24
C ILE A 175 -9.92 1.65 -7.78
N ALA A 176 -9.62 2.21 -8.95
CA ALA A 176 -10.51 3.13 -9.63
C ALA A 176 -11.86 2.45 -9.92
N TRP A 177 -12.94 3.12 -9.50
CA TRP A 177 -14.31 2.59 -9.51
C TRP A 177 -14.50 1.28 -8.71
N GLY A 178 -13.57 0.90 -7.84
CA GLY A 178 -13.60 -0.39 -7.12
C GLY A 178 -14.85 -0.62 -6.28
N ASN A 179 -15.47 0.44 -5.76
CA ASN A 179 -16.71 0.38 -4.98
C ASN A 179 -17.98 0.39 -5.85
N ASP A 180 -17.84 0.62 -7.15
CA ASP A 180 -18.95 0.65 -8.08
C ASP A 180 -19.19 -0.74 -8.67
N THR A 181 -20.34 -1.31 -8.31
CA THR A 181 -20.72 -2.66 -8.70
C THR A 181 -20.99 -2.81 -10.21
N ARG A 182 -21.08 -1.71 -10.97
CA ARG A 182 -21.16 -1.74 -12.44
C ARG A 182 -19.84 -2.19 -13.06
N TYR A 183 -18.72 -1.81 -12.45
CA TYR A 183 -17.37 -2.04 -12.99
C TYR A 183 -16.61 -3.17 -12.27
N TRP A 184 -16.89 -3.37 -10.98
CA TRP A 184 -16.22 -4.38 -10.17
C TRP A 184 -17.23 -5.27 -9.43
N THR A 185 -16.79 -6.46 -9.03
CA THR A 185 -17.56 -7.33 -8.15
C THR A 185 -16.61 -7.99 -7.19
N TRP A 186 -17.01 -8.03 -5.93
CA TRP A 186 -16.22 -8.63 -4.88
C TRP A 186 -16.85 -9.94 -4.45
N LYS A 187 -16.00 -10.94 -4.22
CA LYS A 187 -16.45 -12.27 -3.81
C LYS A 187 -15.46 -12.87 -2.82
N PRO A 188 -15.93 -13.59 -1.79
CA PRO A 188 -15.05 -14.38 -0.94
C PRO A 188 -14.20 -15.35 -1.78
N ASP A 189 -12.94 -15.51 -1.43
CA ASP A 189 -12.11 -16.58 -2.00
C ASP A 189 -12.65 -17.94 -1.50
N LYS A 190 -12.65 -18.91 -2.41
CA LYS A 190 -13.01 -20.29 -2.05
C LYS A 190 -11.96 -20.95 -1.17
N ARG A 191 -10.71 -20.51 -1.27
CA ARG A 191 -9.57 -21.05 -0.49
C ARG A 191 -9.59 -20.53 0.95
N ASN A 192 -9.90 -19.25 1.10
CA ASN A 192 -10.07 -18.60 2.39
C ASN A 192 -11.24 -17.62 2.30
N ARG A 193 -12.37 -17.94 2.94
CA ARG A 193 -13.59 -17.11 2.84
C ARG A 193 -13.47 -15.76 3.53
N GLU A 194 -12.42 -15.55 4.32
CA GLU A 194 -12.11 -14.26 4.91
C GLU A 194 -11.38 -13.31 3.96
N GLU A 195 -10.76 -13.85 2.90
CA GLU A 195 -10.15 -13.08 1.83
C GLU A 195 -11.23 -12.75 0.77
N GLU A 196 -11.22 -11.53 0.24
CA GLU A 196 -12.10 -11.14 -0.86
C GLU A 196 -11.31 -10.87 -2.15
N LEU A 197 -11.83 -11.37 -3.25
CA LEU A 197 -11.27 -11.23 -4.60
C LEU A 197 -11.97 -10.09 -5.36
N ALA A 198 -11.21 -9.24 -6.03
CA ALA A 198 -11.75 -8.19 -6.90
C ALA A 198 -11.88 -8.72 -8.33
N ARG A 199 -13.11 -8.86 -8.83
CA ARG A 199 -13.38 -9.23 -10.22
C ARG A 199 -13.73 -7.99 -11.04
N LEU A 200 -12.92 -7.72 -12.06
CA LEU A 200 -13.18 -6.70 -13.04
C LEU A 200 -14.30 -7.15 -14.00
N LYS A 201 -15.39 -6.38 -14.10
CA LYS A 201 -16.44 -6.59 -15.10
C LYS A 201 -15.99 -6.05 -16.46
N ALA A 202 -15.84 -4.73 -16.56
CA ALA A 202 -15.37 -4.04 -17.76
C ALA A 202 -15.00 -2.59 -17.41
N VAL A 203 -13.85 -2.08 -17.88
CA VAL A 203 -13.47 -0.65 -17.80
C VAL A 203 -12.65 -0.25 -19.04
N CYS A 204 -12.71 1.01 -19.45
CA CYS A 204 -11.83 1.58 -20.48
C CYS A 204 -10.51 2.12 -19.91
N TRP A 205 -10.50 2.44 -18.61
CA TRP A 205 -9.35 2.92 -17.86
C TRP A 205 -9.18 1.99 -16.65
N LEU A 206 -8.05 1.28 -16.58
CA LEU A 206 -7.70 0.44 -15.43
C LEU A 206 -6.66 1.17 -14.57
N ASP A 207 -6.93 1.32 -13.28
CA ASP A 207 -6.00 1.93 -12.34
C ASP A 207 -6.15 1.30 -10.96
N ILE A 208 -5.08 0.66 -10.50
CA ILE A 208 -4.99 -0.02 -9.22
C ILE A 208 -3.70 0.45 -8.55
N ALA A 209 -3.78 0.94 -7.33
CA ALA A 209 -2.64 1.32 -6.53
C ALA A 209 -2.65 0.59 -5.19
N GLY A 210 -1.48 0.45 -4.59
CA GLY A 210 -1.32 -0.05 -3.24
C GLY A 210 0.03 0.37 -2.67
N ASN A 211 0.17 0.18 -1.36
CA ASN A 211 1.42 0.49 -0.67
C ASN A 211 1.71 -0.55 0.42
N LEU A 212 2.97 -0.57 0.85
CA LEU A 212 3.43 -1.38 1.95
C LEU A 212 4.56 -0.65 2.69
N GLN A 213 4.46 -0.61 4.01
CA GLN A 213 5.52 -0.06 4.85
C GLN A 213 6.71 -1.04 4.86
N THR A 214 7.92 -0.58 4.58
CA THR A 214 9.10 -1.45 4.53
C THR A 214 9.49 -1.99 5.90
N ILE A 215 8.99 -1.39 6.99
CA ILE A 215 9.14 -1.90 8.35
C ILE A 215 8.47 -3.27 8.57
N ASP A 216 7.50 -3.62 7.73
CA ASP A 216 6.86 -4.93 7.73
C ASP A 216 7.76 -6.00 7.09
N LEU A 217 8.64 -5.60 6.18
CA LEU A 217 9.59 -6.48 5.50
C LEU A 217 10.81 -6.76 6.37
N SER A 218 11.60 -7.77 6.02
CA SER A 218 12.90 -8.06 6.64
C SER A 218 13.97 -7.12 6.08
N PRO A 219 14.91 -6.62 6.89
CA PRO A 219 15.95 -5.70 6.43
C PRO A 219 16.98 -6.36 5.56
N GLU A 220 17.64 -5.54 4.74
CA GLU A 220 18.73 -5.93 3.84
C GLU A 220 18.42 -7.15 2.96
N THR A 221 17.14 -7.32 2.62
CA THR A 221 16.62 -8.50 1.93
C THR A 221 16.15 -8.12 0.55
N GLU A 222 16.52 -8.92 -0.45
CA GLU A 222 15.94 -8.82 -1.78
C GLU A 222 14.53 -9.41 -1.78
N TYR A 223 13.57 -8.64 -2.27
CA TYR A 223 12.17 -9.01 -2.40
C TYR A 223 11.77 -9.06 -3.86
N GLU A 224 11.07 -10.12 -4.25
CA GLU A 224 10.34 -10.22 -5.51
C GLU A 224 8.88 -9.84 -5.31
N ILE A 225 8.39 -8.95 -6.16
CA ILE A 225 7.00 -8.50 -6.18
C ILE A 225 6.22 -9.39 -7.14
N VAL A 226 5.16 -10.03 -6.64
CA VAL A 226 4.37 -11.00 -7.40
C VAL A 226 2.90 -10.59 -7.41
N LEU A 227 2.33 -10.40 -8.60
CA LEU A 227 0.89 -10.21 -8.80
C LEU A 227 0.18 -11.56 -8.82
N HIS A 228 -0.78 -11.74 -7.92
CA HIS A 228 -1.67 -12.90 -7.89
C HIS A 228 -2.97 -12.59 -8.62
N VAL A 229 -3.05 -13.04 -9.87
CA VAL A 229 -4.16 -12.72 -10.77
C VAL A 229 -4.67 -13.95 -11.48
N LYS A 230 -5.98 -14.02 -11.68
CA LYS A 230 -6.62 -14.97 -12.58
C LYS A 230 -7.11 -14.26 -13.82
N ILE A 231 -6.64 -14.73 -14.97
CA ILE A 231 -7.15 -14.30 -16.26
C ILE A 231 -8.45 -15.06 -16.51
N GLY A 232 -9.60 -14.39 -16.45
CA GLY A 232 -10.90 -15.06 -16.59
C GLY A 232 -11.09 -15.71 -17.97
N ARG A 233 -11.88 -16.79 -18.05
CA ARG A 233 -12.18 -17.46 -19.35
C ARG A 233 -12.77 -16.52 -20.39
N ARG A 234 -13.56 -15.55 -19.93
CA ARG A 234 -14.19 -14.50 -20.76
C ARG A 234 -13.45 -13.17 -20.65
N SER A 235 -12.15 -13.18 -20.35
CA SER A 235 -11.36 -11.94 -20.33
C SER A 235 -11.18 -11.39 -21.74
N PHE A 236 -11.13 -10.06 -21.84
CA PHE A 236 -10.97 -9.31 -23.09
C PHE A 236 -10.23 -7.99 -22.83
N GLY A 237 -9.71 -7.37 -23.90
CA GLY A 237 -9.05 -6.05 -23.84
C GLY A 237 -7.61 -6.05 -23.32
N PHE A 238 -7.02 -7.22 -23.07
CA PHE A 238 -5.64 -7.38 -22.60
C PHE A 238 -4.65 -7.71 -23.71
N PHE A 239 -5.00 -7.42 -24.97
CA PHE A 239 -4.03 -7.40 -26.07
C PHE A 239 -3.13 -6.15 -25.99
N ILE A 240 -3.53 -5.16 -25.18
CA ILE A 240 -2.69 -4.07 -24.72
C ILE A 240 -2.11 -4.49 -23.37
N PRO A 241 -0.78 -4.50 -23.22
CA PRO A 241 -0.13 -4.76 -21.95
C PRO A 241 -0.62 -3.83 -20.84
N ILE A 242 -0.65 -4.33 -19.61
CA ILE A 242 -0.80 -3.46 -18.43
C ILE A 242 0.58 -2.93 -18.06
N ASN A 243 0.64 -1.75 -17.44
CA ASN A 243 1.87 -1.22 -16.87
C ASN A 243 1.91 -1.52 -15.37
N PHE A 244 3.09 -1.91 -14.88
CA PHE A 244 3.40 -1.97 -13.48
C PHE A 244 4.45 -0.91 -13.16
N LYS A 245 4.17 -0.08 -12.16
CA LYS A 245 5.08 0.92 -11.64
C LYS A 245 5.31 0.69 -10.15
N ILE A 246 6.55 0.88 -9.71
CA ILE A 246 6.93 0.91 -8.30
C ILE A 246 7.64 2.22 -7.98
N THR A 247 7.42 2.74 -6.78
CA THR A 247 8.17 3.85 -6.18
C THR A 247 8.67 3.39 -4.82
N LEU A 248 9.99 3.43 -4.62
CA LEU A 248 10.65 3.09 -3.37
C LEU A 248 10.73 4.33 -2.46
N ALA A 249 11.04 4.10 -1.19
CA ALA A 249 11.10 5.14 -0.15
C ALA A 249 12.11 6.26 -0.43
N ASP A 250 13.19 5.96 -1.15
CA ASP A 250 14.21 6.93 -1.58
C ASP A 250 13.79 7.75 -2.82
N GLY A 251 12.59 7.51 -3.34
CA GLY A 251 12.06 8.14 -4.55
C GLY A 251 12.45 7.44 -5.85
N THR A 252 13.25 6.37 -5.80
CA THR A 252 13.58 5.56 -6.98
C THR A 252 12.30 4.98 -7.57
N GLN A 253 12.16 5.10 -8.89
CA GLN A 253 11.00 4.58 -9.63
C GLN A 253 11.44 3.55 -10.66
N TRP A 254 10.61 2.53 -10.83
CA TRP A 254 10.76 1.56 -11.91
C TRP A 254 9.39 1.29 -12.52
N GLU A 255 9.38 1.05 -13.83
CA GLU A 255 8.16 0.82 -14.58
C GLU A 255 8.41 -0.11 -15.76
N ASP A 256 7.48 -1.04 -15.99
CA ASP A 256 7.52 -1.98 -17.10
C ASP A 256 6.11 -2.44 -17.51
N SER A 257 5.99 -2.96 -18.71
CA SER A 257 4.74 -3.46 -19.28
C SER A 257 4.66 -4.98 -19.19
N VAL A 258 3.49 -5.49 -18.79
CA VAL A 258 3.21 -6.92 -18.67
C VAL A 258 2.10 -7.30 -19.65
N ASP A 259 2.45 -8.15 -20.61
CA ASP A 259 1.47 -8.72 -21.54
C ASP A 259 0.68 -9.84 -20.87
N LEU A 260 -0.55 -9.52 -20.44
CA LEU A 260 -1.45 -10.50 -19.85
C LEU A 260 -2.05 -11.48 -20.87
N SER A 261 -1.92 -11.22 -22.18
CA SER A 261 -2.41 -12.12 -23.23
C SER A 261 -1.57 -13.39 -23.36
N ALA A 262 -0.31 -13.35 -22.92
CA ALA A 262 0.60 -14.49 -22.87
C ALA A 262 0.18 -15.56 -21.84
N TYR A 263 -0.71 -15.23 -20.90
CA TYR A 263 -1.11 -16.12 -19.81
C TYR A 263 -2.41 -16.88 -20.10
N ALA A 264 -2.43 -18.17 -19.78
CA ALA A 264 -3.57 -19.04 -20.03
C ALA A 264 -4.85 -18.55 -19.33
N LYS A 265 -5.93 -18.39 -20.11
CA LYS A 265 -7.24 -18.02 -19.56
C LYS A 265 -7.85 -19.15 -18.73
N GLY A 266 -8.59 -18.78 -17.70
CA GLY A 266 -9.29 -19.70 -16.79
C GLY A 266 -8.49 -20.14 -15.56
N SER A 267 -7.21 -19.77 -15.48
CA SER A 267 -6.27 -20.19 -14.44
C SER A 267 -5.72 -19.02 -13.64
N TRP A 268 -5.27 -19.32 -12.41
CA TRP A 268 -4.51 -18.39 -11.57
C TRP A 268 -3.05 -18.36 -12.01
N HIS A 269 -2.44 -17.19 -11.94
CA HIS A 269 -1.04 -16.95 -12.24
C HIS A 269 -0.41 -16.11 -11.13
N ASP A 270 0.83 -16.46 -10.82
CA ASP A 270 1.74 -15.69 -9.97
C ASP A 270 2.74 -15.02 -10.91
N ILE A 271 2.53 -13.74 -11.21
CA ILE A 271 3.34 -13.00 -12.18
C ILE A 271 4.40 -12.21 -11.42
N ALA A 272 5.67 -12.55 -11.61
CA ALA A 272 6.78 -11.75 -11.09
C ALA A 272 6.86 -10.42 -11.84
N LEU A 273 6.84 -9.31 -11.11
CA LEU A 273 6.76 -7.95 -11.65
C LEU A 273 8.10 -7.22 -11.55
N HIS A 274 8.74 -7.27 -10.37
CA HIS A 274 9.98 -6.56 -10.11
C HIS A 274 10.72 -7.14 -8.91
N LYS A 275 12.00 -6.78 -8.74
CA LYS A 275 12.78 -7.09 -7.55
C LYS A 275 13.43 -5.84 -6.99
N PHE A 276 13.41 -5.68 -5.68
CA PHE A 276 14.10 -4.58 -5.00
C PHE A 276 14.72 -5.06 -3.69
N LYS A 277 15.69 -4.33 -3.16
CA LYS A 277 16.32 -4.63 -1.89
C LYS A 277 15.84 -3.66 -0.81
N THR A 278 15.48 -4.17 0.36
CA THR A 278 15.14 -3.33 1.51
C THR A 278 16.39 -2.68 2.11
N PRO A 279 16.32 -1.41 2.58
CA PRO A 279 17.44 -0.73 3.23
C PRO A 279 17.70 -1.32 4.63
N SER A 280 18.85 -1.04 5.24
CA SER A 280 19.19 -1.56 6.57
C SER A 280 18.28 -1.05 7.69
N ASN A 281 17.76 0.18 7.56
CA ASN A 281 16.87 0.78 8.53
C ASN A 281 15.39 0.38 8.36
N ASN A 282 15.03 -0.31 7.26
CA ASN A 282 13.64 -0.63 6.89
C ASN A 282 12.64 0.51 7.05
N ALA A 283 13.11 1.75 6.86
CA ALA A 283 12.26 2.92 7.00
C ALA A 283 11.71 3.31 5.63
N GLY A 284 10.40 3.61 5.60
CA GLY A 284 9.71 4.16 4.45
C GLY A 284 8.62 3.27 3.90
N GLU A 285 8.13 3.64 2.73
CA GLU A 285 6.99 3.01 2.08
C GLU A 285 7.35 2.64 0.65
N VAL A 286 6.88 1.48 0.21
CA VAL A 286 6.90 1.06 -1.18
C VAL A 286 5.49 1.25 -1.73
N GLU A 287 5.36 2.05 -2.77
CA GLU A 287 4.12 2.24 -3.51
C GLU A 287 4.19 1.47 -4.83
N PHE A 288 3.10 0.80 -5.20
CA PHE A 288 2.98 0.15 -6.50
C PHE A 288 1.69 0.56 -7.21
N ARG A 289 1.72 0.52 -8.54
CA ARG A 289 0.58 0.80 -9.40
C ARG A 289 0.53 -0.20 -10.54
N ILE A 290 -0.67 -0.71 -10.83
CA ILE A 290 -0.99 -1.54 -11.99
C ILE A 290 -2.05 -0.81 -12.79
N TYR A 291 -1.75 -0.46 -14.04
CA TYR A 291 -2.64 0.42 -14.78
C TYR A 291 -2.58 0.25 -16.30
N GLU A 292 -3.64 0.68 -16.99
CA GLU A 292 -3.72 0.75 -18.45
C GLU A 292 -4.80 1.79 -18.83
N HIS A 293 -4.41 2.88 -19.50
CA HIS A 293 -5.22 4.10 -19.66
C HIS A 293 -5.64 4.41 -21.10
N SER A 294 -5.37 3.52 -22.07
CA SER A 294 -5.58 3.74 -23.52
C SER A 294 -7.04 3.88 -23.98
N GLY A 295 -8.02 3.88 -23.07
CA GLY A 295 -9.44 3.96 -23.39
C GLY A 295 -10.04 2.67 -23.97
N HIS A 296 -9.22 1.64 -24.22
CA HIS A 296 -9.71 0.35 -24.68
C HIS A 296 -10.41 -0.41 -23.55
N TRP A 297 -11.63 -0.86 -23.85
CA TRP A 297 -12.41 -1.65 -22.90
C TRP A 297 -11.76 -3.00 -22.62
N LYS A 298 -11.58 -3.30 -21.33
CA LYS A 298 -11.01 -4.53 -20.83
C LYS A 298 -11.76 -5.06 -19.63
N GLY A 299 -11.79 -6.37 -19.45
CA GLY A 299 -12.62 -6.99 -18.44
C GLY A 299 -12.27 -8.44 -18.17
N GLY A 300 -12.74 -8.95 -17.04
CA GLY A 300 -12.64 -10.37 -16.70
C GLY A 300 -11.38 -10.79 -15.92
N LEU A 301 -10.57 -9.85 -15.41
CA LEU A 301 -9.55 -10.18 -14.42
C LEU A 301 -10.18 -10.49 -13.06
N VAL A 302 -9.52 -11.35 -12.30
CA VAL A 302 -9.80 -11.54 -10.88
C VAL A 302 -8.51 -11.37 -10.11
N LEU A 303 -8.46 -10.39 -9.22
CA LEU A 303 -7.29 -10.04 -8.43
C LEU A 303 -7.42 -10.66 -7.04
N ARG A 304 -6.34 -11.26 -6.56
CA ARG A 304 -6.21 -11.68 -5.17
C ARG A 304 -5.37 -10.70 -4.36
N GLY A 305 -4.25 -10.27 -4.89
CA GLY A 305 -3.30 -9.43 -4.16
C GLY A 305 -1.97 -9.27 -4.88
N VAL A 306 -1.08 -8.47 -4.30
CA VAL A 306 0.34 -8.34 -4.67
C VAL A 306 1.16 -8.76 -3.46
N SER A 307 2.06 -9.73 -3.64
CA SER A 307 2.95 -10.19 -2.58
C SER A 307 4.38 -9.72 -2.76
N PHE A 308 5.07 -9.65 -1.63
CA PHE A 308 6.47 -9.32 -1.47
C PHE A 308 7.12 -10.54 -0.86
N LYS A 309 7.80 -11.33 -1.70
CA LYS A 309 8.43 -12.59 -1.32
C LYS A 309 9.94 -12.42 -1.20
N PRO A 310 10.59 -12.84 -0.09
CA PRO A 310 12.04 -12.80 0.01
C PRO A 310 12.69 -13.73 -1.03
N LYS A 311 13.85 -13.36 -1.55
CA LYS A 311 14.74 -14.18 -2.38
C LYS A 311 15.96 -14.68 -1.61
#